data_AF-A0A926MIZ4-F1
#
_entry.id   AF-A0A926MIZ4-F1
#
_cell.length_a   1.000
_cell.length_b   1.000
_cell.length_c   1.000
_cell.angle_alpha   90.00
_cell.angle_beta   90.00
_cell.angle_gamma   90.00
#
_symmetry.space_group_name_H-M   'P 1'
#
loop_
_entity.id
_entity.type
_entity.pdbx_description
1 polymer ?
#
loop_
_entity_poly.entity_id
_entity_poly.type
_entity_poly.pdbx_seq_one_letter_code
_entity_poly.pdbx_strand_id
1 'polypeptide(L)'
;FIFFFPGVVALAFYGYEYAALAWKIKETSWSSPAQIQIYMVKSMIPAAGTLLIIQGISEVCRSIICIQEGQWPARMVVAEETEQVLMRAAQDEDKNNVN
;
A
#
# COMPACT_ATOMS: atom_id res chain seq x y z
N PHE A 1 -8.95 -13.00 7.64
CA PHE A 1 -7.66 -13.57 8.10
C PHE A 1 -7.22 -14.79 7.26
N ILE A 2 -8.04 -15.84 7.18
CA ILE A 2 -7.70 -17.14 6.55
C ILE A 2 -7.35 -17.07 5.05
N PHE A 3 -7.88 -16.10 4.30
CA PHE A 3 -7.57 -15.96 2.86
C PHE A 3 -6.47 -14.93 2.58
N PHE A 4 -6.43 -13.87 3.39
CA PHE A 4 -5.55 -12.71 3.16
C PHE A 4 -4.11 -13.01 3.57
N PHE A 5 -3.87 -13.44 4.81
CA PHE A 5 -2.52 -13.64 5.31
C PHE A 5 -1.75 -14.75 4.58
N PRO A 6 -2.27 -15.98 4.41
CA PRO A 6 -1.52 -17.01 3.70
C PRO A 6 -1.29 -16.66 2.23
N GLY A 7 -2.24 -15.99 1.56
CA GLY A 7 -2.07 -15.53 0.19
C GLY A 7 -0.99 -14.45 0.03
N VAL A 8 -1.01 -13.43 0.90
CA VAL A 8 -0.03 -12.32 0.85
C VAL A 8 1.36 -12.80 1.31
N VAL A 9 1.44 -13.67 2.31
CA VAL A 9 2.70 -14.28 2.76
C VAL A 9 3.28 -15.15 1.64
N ALA A 10 2.47 -15.97 0.97
CA ALA A 10 2.93 -16.74 -0.19
C ALA A 10 3.44 -15.82 -1.31
N LEU A 11 2.70 -14.76 -1.64
CA LEU A 11 3.11 -13.79 -2.65
C LEU A 11 4.43 -13.08 -2.29
N ALA A 12 4.62 -12.72 -1.03
CA ALA A 12 5.86 -12.10 -0.55
C ALA A 12 7.04 -13.07 -0.59
N PHE A 13 6.88 -14.31 -0.11
CA PHE A 13 7.95 -15.32 -0.10
C PHE A 13 8.35 -15.76 -1.51
N TYR A 14 7.37 -16.16 -2.33
CA TYR A 14 7.66 -16.55 -3.72
C TYR A 14 8.16 -15.36 -4.53
N GLY A 15 7.62 -14.15 -4.32
CA GLY A 15 8.10 -12.93 -4.96
C GLY A 15 9.53 -12.57 -4.57
N TYR A 16 9.94 -12.83 -3.32
CA TYR A 16 11.30 -12.60 -2.85
C TYR A 16 12.31 -13.53 -3.51
N GLU A 17 12.02 -14.84 -3.56
CA GLU A 17 12.84 -15.82 -4.27
C GLU A 17 12.97 -15.46 -5.77
N TYR A 18 11.85 -15.09 -6.39
CA TYR A 18 11.83 -14.67 -7.80
C TYR A 18 12.64 -13.40 -8.07
N ALA A 19 12.56 -12.41 -7.16
CA ALA A 19 13.32 -11.17 -7.25
C ALA A 19 14.82 -11.41 -7.01
N ALA A 20 15.17 -12.23 -6.01
CA ALA A 20 16.56 -12.59 -5.70
C ALA A 20 17.23 -13.32 -6.88
N LEU A 21 16.50 -14.24 -7.53
CA LEU A 21 16.98 -14.92 -8.73
C LEU A 21 17.21 -13.94 -9.89
N ALA A 22 16.28 -13.00 -10.11
CA ALA A 22 16.39 -11.97 -11.15
C ALA A 22 17.55 -10.98 -10.91
N TRP A 23 17.80 -10.64 -9.64
CA TRP A 23 18.95 -9.83 -9.23
C TRP A 23 20.27 -10.58 -9.43
N LYS A 24 20.30 -11.89 -9.14
CA LYS A 24 21.48 -12.74 -9.34
C LYS A 24 21.84 -12.91 -10.82
N ILE A 25 20.83 -13.03 -11.69
CA ILE A 25 21.03 -13.18 -13.14
C ILE A 25 21.26 -11.81 -13.81
N LYS A 26 20.99 -10.69 -13.11
CA LYS A 26 20.96 -9.33 -13.68
C LYS A 26 20.18 -9.30 -15.00
N GLU A 27 18.99 -9.92 -15.01
CA GLU A 27 18.16 -10.01 -16.20
C GLU A 27 17.87 -8.59 -16.72
N THR A 28 18.46 -8.29 -17.87
CA THR A 28 18.29 -7.04 -18.61
C THR A 28 17.59 -7.40 -19.92
N SER A 29 16.55 -6.66 -20.30
CA SER A 29 15.90 -6.87 -21.60
C SER A 29 16.94 -6.71 -22.70
N TRP A 30 17.25 -7.79 -23.41
CA TRP A 30 18.22 -7.80 -24.51
C TRP A 30 17.68 -7.10 -25.77
N SER A 31 16.42 -6.64 -25.76
CA SER A 31 15.68 -6.28 -26.97
C SER A 31 15.10 -4.85 -27.01
N SER A 32 15.44 -3.96 -26.07
CA SER A 32 14.98 -2.56 -26.10
C SER A 32 16.12 -1.56 -25.81
N PRO A 33 16.32 -0.51 -26.64
CA PRO A 33 17.38 0.49 -26.48
C PRO A 33 17.41 1.23 -25.14
N ALA A 34 16.33 1.14 -24.35
CA ALA A 34 16.19 1.83 -23.06
C ALA A 34 16.71 1.03 -21.85
N GLN A 35 17.23 -0.19 -22.05
CA GLN A 35 17.86 -1.01 -21.00
C GLN A 35 17.06 -1.07 -19.68
N ILE A 36 15.74 -1.21 -19.77
CA ILE A 36 14.87 -1.23 -18.60
C ILE A 36 15.20 -2.47 -17.75
N GLN A 37 15.61 -2.23 -16.51
CA GLN A 37 16.00 -3.26 -15.56
C GLN A 37 14.78 -4.05 -15.08
N ILE A 38 14.54 -5.20 -15.70
CA ILE A 38 13.43 -6.11 -15.38
C ILE A 38 13.51 -6.61 -13.93
N TYR A 39 14.72 -6.71 -13.37
CA TYR A 39 14.91 -7.11 -11.98
C TYR A 39 14.25 -6.14 -10.97
N MET A 40 14.17 -4.83 -11.29
CA MET A 40 13.59 -3.83 -10.40
C MET A 40 12.07 -3.96 -10.34
N VAL A 41 11.44 -4.28 -11.47
CA VAL A 41 10.00 -4.59 -11.56
C VAL A 41 9.70 -5.90 -10.82
N LYS A 42 10.54 -6.94 -10.94
CA LYS A 42 10.35 -8.18 -10.19
C LYS A 42 10.48 -7.98 -8.68
N SER A 43 11.34 -7.07 -8.21
CA SER A 43 11.40 -6.70 -6.79
C SER A 43 10.20 -5.89 -6.28
N MET A 44 9.35 -5.37 -7.18
CA MET A 44 8.12 -4.67 -6.77
C MET A 44 7.06 -5.66 -6.24
N ILE A 45 7.11 -6.93 -6.64
CA ILE A 45 6.22 -8.00 -6.16
C ILE A 45 6.43 -8.26 -4.65
N PRO A 46 7.65 -8.56 -4.15
CA PRO A 46 7.88 -8.71 -2.72
C PRO A 46 7.70 -7.41 -1.94
N ALA A 47 7.97 -6.25 -2.55
CA ALA A 47 7.72 -4.95 -1.92
C ALA A 47 6.21 -4.74 -1.67
N ALA A 48 5.37 -4.96 -2.68
CA ALA A 48 3.91 -4.89 -2.55
C ALA A 48 3.39 -5.92 -1.54
N GLY A 49 3.91 -7.15 -1.57
CA GLY A 49 3.59 -8.19 -0.58
C GLY A 49 3.90 -7.75 0.86
N THR A 50 5.08 -7.17 1.09
CA THR A 50 5.47 -6.64 2.41
C THR A 50 4.56 -5.52 2.88
N LEU A 51 4.25 -4.55 2.00
CA LEU A 51 3.34 -3.45 2.33
C LEU A 51 1.92 -3.95 2.67
N LEU A 52 1.41 -4.93 1.93
CA LEU A 52 0.11 -5.55 2.19
C LEU A 52 0.07 -6.29 3.53
N ILE A 53 1.18 -6.92 3.96
CA ILE A 53 1.27 -7.54 5.29
C ILE A 53 1.13 -6.48 6.38
N ILE A 54 1.84 -5.35 6.26
CA ILE A 54 1.79 -4.26 7.23
C ILE A 54 0.36 -3.69 7.32
N GLN A 55 -0.30 -3.47 6.18
CA GLN A 55 -1.69 -3.02 6.14
C GLN A 55 -2.64 -4.04 6.79
N GLY A 56 -2.46 -5.33 6.49
CA GLY A 56 -3.27 -6.40 7.09
C GLY A 56 -3.12 -6.47 8.60
N ILE A 57 -1.90 -6.32 9.14
CA ILE A 57 -1.67 -6.29 10.58
C ILE A 57 -2.38 -5.10 11.22
N SER A 58 -2.35 -3.92 10.59
CA SER A 58 -3.05 -2.73 11.09
C SER A 58 -4.55 -2.96 11.26
N GLU A 59 -5.20 -3.59 10.28
CA GLU A 59 -6.65 -3.87 10.34
C GLU A 59 -7.00 -4.95 11.38
N VAL A 60 -6.10 -5.91 11.59
CA VAL A 60 -6.25 -6.93 12.64
C VAL A 60 -6.17 -6.29 14.01
N CYS A 61 -5.17 -5.44 14.26
CA CYS A 61 -5.06 -4.68 15.49
C CYS A 61 -6.32 -3.83 15.74
N ARG A 62 -6.84 -3.18 14.69
CA ARG A 62 -8.08 -2.40 14.76
C ARG A 62 -9.28 -3.25 15.19
N SER A 63 -9.39 -4.45 14.61
CA SER A 63 -10.45 -5.41 14.95
C SER A 63 -10.32 -5.91 16.39
N ILE A 64 -9.10 -6.15 16.87
CA ILE A 64 -8.82 -6.56 18.25
C ILE A 64 -9.19 -5.44 19.24
N ILE A 65 -8.83 -4.19 18.95
CA ILE A 65 -9.20 -3.02 19.78
C ILE A 65 -10.71 -2.86 19.84
N CYS A 66 -11.40 -3.02 18.70
CA CYS A 66 -12.87 -2.94 18.66
C CYS A 66 -13.53 -3.99 19.55
N ILE A 67 -12.99 -5.21 19.63
CA ILE A 67 -13.51 -6.27 20.50
C ILE A 67 -13.29 -5.92 21.98
N GLN A 68 -12.18 -5.26 22.32
CA GLN A 68 -11.84 -4.89 23.69
C GLN A 68 -12.65 -3.69 24.19
N GLU A 69 -12.74 -2.62 23.40
CA GLU A 69 -13.41 -1.38 23.81
C GLU A 69 -14.91 -1.36 23.46
N GLY A 70 -15.39 -2.31 22.65
CA GLY A 70 -16.78 -2.36 22.20
C GLY A 70 -17.18 -1.18 21.31
N GLN A 71 -16.22 -0.36 20.88
CA GLN A 71 -16.37 0.80 20.02
C GLN A 71 -15.36 0.70 18.87
N TRP A 72 -15.78 1.07 17.66
CA TRP A 72 -14.87 1.05 16.53
C TRP A 72 -13.89 2.22 16.64
N PRO A 73 -12.56 2.00 16.73
CA PRO A 73 -11.61 3.09 16.89
C PRO A 73 -11.73 4.05 15.70
N ALA A 74 -11.90 5.34 15.99
CA ALA A 74 -12.08 6.38 14.99
C ALA A 74 -10.99 6.27 13.91
N ARG A 75 -11.40 6.33 12.64
CA ARG A 75 -10.45 6.35 11.52
C ARG A 75 -9.56 7.56 11.70
N MET A 76 -8.30 7.35 12.09
CA MET A 76 -7.28 8.39 11.96
C MET A 76 -7.39 8.89 10.53
N VAL A 77 -7.73 10.16 10.40
CA VAL A 77 -8.03 10.87 9.15
C VAL A 77 -6.72 10.97 8.37
N VAL A 78 -6.26 9.86 7.80
CA VAL A 78 -5.13 9.83 6.85
C VAL A 78 -5.67 10.04 5.43
N ALA A 79 -6.98 9.82 5.24
CA ALA A 79 -7.71 10.14 4.03
C ALA A 79 -8.77 11.20 4.36
N GLU A 80 -8.35 12.42 4.70
CA GLU A 80 -9.20 13.53 4.28
C GLU A 80 -9.03 13.56 2.76
N GLU A 81 -10.02 13.01 2.06
CA GLU A 81 -9.96 12.87 0.62
C GLU A 81 -9.68 14.25 0.03
N THR A 82 -8.77 14.36 -0.93
CA THR A 82 -8.32 15.65 -1.47
C THR A 82 -9.51 16.53 -1.91
N GLU A 83 -10.62 15.91 -2.30
CA GLU A 83 -11.90 16.54 -2.60
C GLU A 83 -12.54 17.25 -1.41
N GLN A 84 -12.47 16.70 -0.19
CA GLN A 84 -12.98 17.33 1.03
C GLN A 84 -12.11 18.53 1.44
N VAL A 85 -10.79 18.43 1.26
CA VAL A 85 -9.87 19.55 1.47
C VAL A 85 -10.15 20.67 0.47
N LEU A 86 -10.34 20.34 -0.81
CA LEU A 86 -10.69 21.29 -1.86
C LEU A 86 -12.05 21.95 -1.61
N MET A 87 -13.07 21.17 -1.21
CA MET A 87 -14.39 21.71 -0.90
C MET A 87 -14.34 22.67 0.28
N ARG A 88 -13.60 22.35 1.36
CA ARG A 88 -13.42 23.26 2.50
C ARG A 88 -12.69 24.54 2.10
N ALA A 89 -11.60 24.41 1.34
CA ALA A 89 -10.85 25.57 0.84
C ALA A 89 -11.73 26.49 -0.02
N ALA A 90 -12.55 25.93 -0.92
CA ALA A 90 -13.49 26.69 -1.73
C ALA A 90 -14.60 27.35 -0.88
N GLN A 91 -15.09 26.69 0.18
CA GLN A 91 -16.05 27.28 1.11
C GLN A 91 -15.45 28.42 1.95
N ASP A 92 -14.18 28.32 2.32
CA ASP A 92 -13.49 29.39 3.05
C ASP A 92 -13.16 30.59 2.15
N GLU A 93 -12.81 30.37 0.88
CA GLU A 93 -12.66 31.44 -0.11
C GLU A 93 -13.98 32.19 -0.35
N ASP A 94 -15.10 31.47 -0.50
CA ASP A 94 -16.42 32.07 -0.71
C ASP A 94 -16.85 32.92 0.50
N LYS A 95 -16.64 32.42 1.73
CA LYS A 95 -16.92 33.15 2.99
C LYS A 95 -16.08 34.40 3.19
N ASN A 96 -14.84 34.41 2.71
CA ASN A 96 -13.95 35.57 2.80
C ASN A 96 -14.26 36.64 1.75
N ASN A 97 -14.85 36.26 0.61
CA ASN A 97 -15.26 37.19 -0.45
C ASN A 97 -16.64 37.84 -0.19
N VAL A 98 -17.42 37.31 0.75
CA VAL A 98 -18.74 37.86 1.15
C VAL A 98 -18.70 38.71 2.43
N ASN A 99 -17.53 38.88 3.07
CA ASN A 99 -17.28 39.88 4.12
C ASN A 99 -16.50 41.07 3.57
#